data_AF-A0A960R368-F1
#
_entry.id   AF-A0A960R368-F1
#
_cell.length_a   1.000
_cell.length_b   1.000
_cell.length_c   1.000
_cell.angle_alpha   90.00
_cell.angle_beta   90.00
_cell.angle_gamma   90.00
#
_symmetry.space_group_name_H-M   'P 1'
#
loop_
_entity.id
_entity.type
_entity.pdbx_description
1 polymer ?
#
loop_
_entity_poly.entity_id
_entity_poly.type
_entity_poly.pdbx_seq_one_letter_code
_entity_poly.pdbx_strand_id
1 'polypeptide(L)'
;MKIPGLRAADETVGGIVHFGRMLDKMRLHAAGTLPEGYYLGDGDPTWWDSRCCRFLGVNYEVLSALVLGGATDEAAMVWCLSQGRQPTAEEIQIWNAFIVKRGWRDEASQYLQADKE
;
A
#
# COMPACT_ATOMS: atom_id res chain seq x y z
N MET A 1 17.72 -4.43 1.66
CA MET A 1 18.40 -3.19 1.20
C MET A 1 17.44 -2.02 1.41
N LYS A 2 17.88 -0.88 1.97
CA LYS A 2 17.01 0.31 2.14
C LYS A 2 16.95 1.06 0.81
N ILE A 3 15.76 1.15 0.22
CA ILE A 3 15.55 1.87 -1.04
C ILE A 3 15.25 3.34 -0.70
N PRO A 4 16.05 4.31 -1.20
CA PRO A 4 15.76 5.72 -0.98
C PRO A 4 14.37 6.10 -1.46
N GLY A 5 13.62 6.84 -0.64
CA GLY A 5 12.26 7.27 -0.96
C GLY A 5 11.17 6.20 -0.80
N LEU A 6 11.51 4.98 -0.36
CA LEU A 6 10.54 3.93 -0.06
C LEU A 6 10.46 3.69 1.45
N ARG A 7 9.36 4.13 2.07
CA ARG A 7 9.14 3.98 3.51
C ARG A 7 8.83 2.54 3.93
N ALA A 8 8.98 2.21 5.21
CA ALA A 8 8.64 0.88 5.73
C ALA A 8 7.12 0.63 5.66
N ALA A 9 6.72 -0.64 5.61
CA ALA A 9 5.32 -0.97 5.34
C ALA A 9 4.39 -0.74 6.54
N ASP A 10 4.94 -0.63 7.74
CA ASP A 10 4.27 -0.34 9.01
C ASP A 10 4.17 1.16 9.32
N GLU A 11 4.78 2.03 8.51
CA GLU A 11 4.57 3.47 8.61
C GLU A 11 3.15 3.86 8.18
N THR A 12 2.56 4.82 8.88
CA THR A 12 1.14 5.21 8.68
C THR A 12 1.01 6.56 7.99
N VAL A 13 -0.06 6.69 7.21
CA VAL A 13 -0.60 7.96 6.72
C VAL A 13 -2.09 7.90 7.03
N GLY A 14 -2.65 8.93 7.69
CA GLY A 14 -4.05 8.90 8.14
C GLY A 14 -4.38 7.71 9.06
N GLY A 15 -3.39 7.20 9.80
CA GLY A 15 -3.55 6.03 10.68
C GLY A 15 -3.56 4.68 9.97
N ILE A 16 -3.42 4.63 8.64
CA ILE A 16 -3.45 3.40 7.83
C ILE A 16 -2.03 3.01 7.44
N VAL A 17 -1.59 1.82 7.85
CA VAL A 17 -0.28 1.27 7.44
C VAL A 17 -0.29 0.93 5.95
N HIS A 18 0.89 0.86 5.35
CA HIS A 18 1.14 0.53 3.95
C HIS A 18 0.63 1.55 2.91
N PHE A 19 -0.40 2.36 3.22
CA PHE A 19 -0.91 3.37 2.28
C PHE A 19 0.20 4.29 1.76
N GLY A 20 1.00 4.89 2.65
CA GLY A 20 2.10 5.76 2.24
C GLY A 20 3.16 5.02 1.41
N ARG A 21 3.46 3.76 1.74
CA ARG A 21 4.40 2.93 0.96
C ARG A 21 3.86 2.63 -0.44
N MET A 22 2.55 2.41 -0.59
CA MET A 22 1.91 2.25 -1.89
C MET A 22 2.08 3.53 -2.74
N LEU A 23 1.93 4.72 -2.15
CA LEU A 23 2.18 5.99 -2.85
C LEU A 23 3.64 6.17 -3.26
N ASP A 24 4.58 5.83 -2.37
CA ASP A 24 6.01 5.85 -2.67
C ASP A 24 6.33 4.94 -3.86
N LYS A 25 5.75 3.74 -3.91
CA LYS A 25 5.92 2.80 -5.01
C LYS A 25 5.42 3.37 -6.34
N MET A 26 4.25 4.04 -6.36
CA MET A 26 3.75 4.73 -7.56
C MET A 26 4.77 5.76 -8.06
N ARG A 27 5.26 6.62 -7.15
CA ARG A 27 6.22 7.68 -7.48
C ARG A 27 7.56 7.12 -7.97
N LEU A 28 8.11 6.13 -7.28
CA LEU A 28 9.37 5.48 -7.63
C LEU A 28 9.27 4.69 -8.94
N HIS A 29 8.13 4.04 -9.19
CA HIS A 29 7.91 3.33 -10.45
C HIS A 29 7.88 4.33 -11.61
N ALA A 30 7.13 5.43 -11.49
CA ALA A 30 7.08 6.47 -12.51
C ALA A 30 8.44 7.13 -12.75
N ALA A 31 9.29 7.24 -11.72
CA ALA A 31 10.66 7.74 -11.83
C ALA A 31 11.66 6.72 -12.40
N GLY A 32 11.27 5.45 -12.58
CA GLY A 32 12.17 4.37 -13.02
C GLY A 32 13.22 3.97 -11.98
N THR A 33 13.03 4.35 -10.71
CA THR A 33 13.98 4.09 -9.62
C THR A 33 13.51 3.02 -8.64
N LEU A 34 12.32 2.45 -8.86
CA LEU A 34 11.87 1.27 -8.14
C LEU A 34 12.59 0.02 -8.69
N PRO A 35 13.30 -0.75 -7.86
CA PRO A 35 13.93 -1.98 -8.29
C PRO A 35 12.92 -2.99 -8.85
N GLU A 36 13.39 -3.90 -9.69
CA GLU A 36 12.58 -5.03 -10.18
C GLU A 36 12.13 -5.95 -9.03
N GLY A 37 11.03 -6.68 -9.25
CA GLY A 37 10.46 -7.62 -8.27
C GLY A 37 9.44 -7.01 -7.30
N TYR A 38 9.19 -5.70 -7.37
CA TYR A 38 8.10 -5.08 -6.63
C TYR A 38 6.75 -5.27 -7.34
N TYR A 39 5.81 -5.91 -6.65
CA TYR A 39 4.41 -5.94 -7.08
C TYR A 39 3.82 -4.53 -7.05
N LEU A 40 3.04 -4.15 -8.05
CA LEU A 40 2.45 -2.82 -8.19
C LEU A 40 0.99 -2.96 -8.60
N GLY A 41 0.10 -2.18 -7.98
CA GLY A 41 -1.28 -2.09 -8.45
C GLY A 41 -2.20 -3.22 -7.99
N ASP A 42 -3.22 -3.46 -8.79
CA ASP A 42 -4.36 -4.33 -8.47
C ASP A 42 -4.44 -5.63 -9.30
N GLY A 43 -3.40 -5.94 -10.08
CA GLY A 43 -3.34 -7.11 -10.96
C GLY A 43 -3.47 -8.46 -10.26
N ASP A 44 -3.11 -8.56 -8.98
CA ASP A 44 -3.40 -9.71 -8.12
C ASP A 44 -4.12 -9.25 -6.84
N PRO A 45 -5.28 -9.84 -6.49
CA PRO A 45 -6.05 -9.45 -5.30
C PRO A 45 -5.31 -9.73 -3.97
N THR A 46 -4.27 -10.55 -4.00
CA THR A 46 -3.45 -10.88 -2.83
C THR A 46 -2.38 -9.84 -2.53
N TRP A 47 -2.01 -9.01 -3.52
CA TRP A 47 -1.03 -7.94 -3.35
C TRP A 47 -1.50 -6.88 -2.36
N TRP A 48 -0.55 -6.27 -1.67
CA TRP A 48 -0.86 -5.33 -0.60
C TRP A 48 -1.50 -4.04 -1.14
N ASP A 49 -1.03 -3.54 -2.29
CA ASP A 49 -1.62 -2.39 -2.99
C ASP A 49 -3.10 -2.68 -3.34
N SER A 50 -3.38 -3.82 -3.99
CA SER A 50 -4.75 -4.27 -4.30
C SER A 50 -5.63 -4.35 -3.06
N ARG A 51 -5.13 -4.94 -1.96
CA ARG A 51 -5.84 -5.03 -0.69
C ARG A 51 -6.10 -3.64 -0.10
N CYS A 52 -5.14 -2.72 -0.17
CA CYS A 52 -5.26 -1.37 0.36
C CYS A 52 -6.30 -0.56 -0.41
N CYS A 53 -6.27 -0.64 -1.75
CA CYS A 53 -7.26 -0.03 -2.62
C CYS A 53 -8.68 -0.55 -2.33
N ARG A 54 -8.87 -1.87 -2.20
CA ARG A 54 -10.18 -2.44 -1.78
C ARG A 54 -10.57 -2.05 -0.37
N PHE A 55 -9.61 -2.01 0.56
CA PHE A 55 -9.86 -1.53 1.92
C PHE A 55 -10.29 -0.06 1.93
N LEU A 56 -9.85 0.77 0.98
CA LEU A 56 -10.29 2.16 0.87
C LEU A 56 -11.47 2.36 -0.11
N GLY A 57 -11.85 1.33 -0.86
CA GLY A 57 -12.92 1.41 -1.86
C GLY A 57 -12.55 2.26 -3.08
N VAL A 58 -11.27 2.33 -3.45
CA VAL A 58 -10.77 3.17 -4.56
C VAL A 58 -10.12 2.34 -5.66
N ASN A 59 -10.10 2.87 -6.89
CA ASN A 59 -9.37 2.28 -8.01
C ASN A 59 -7.90 2.71 -7.98
N TYR A 60 -6.98 1.75 -8.21
CA TYR A 60 -5.54 2.01 -8.16
C TYR A 60 -5.07 2.99 -9.24
N GLU A 61 -5.52 2.84 -10.49
CA GLU A 61 -5.10 3.69 -11.60
C GLU A 61 -5.51 5.14 -11.40
N VAL A 62 -6.74 5.37 -10.91
CA VAL A 62 -7.22 6.73 -10.60
C VAL A 62 -6.40 7.36 -9.47
N LEU A 63 -6.11 6.60 -8.40
CA LEU A 63 -5.26 7.07 -7.31
C LEU A 63 -3.83 7.36 -7.79
N SER A 64 -3.27 6.47 -8.62
CA SER A 64 -1.95 6.62 -9.21
C SER A 64 -1.85 7.92 -10.02
N ALA A 65 -2.82 8.17 -10.91
CA ALA A 65 -2.87 9.40 -11.69
C ALA A 65 -2.91 10.68 -10.80
N LEU A 66 -3.68 10.66 -9.71
CA LEU A 66 -3.74 11.77 -8.75
C LEU A 66 -2.37 12.01 -8.07
N VAL A 67 -1.71 10.94 -7.64
CA VAL A 67 -0.40 10.98 -6.95
C VAL A 67 0.70 11.46 -7.89
N LEU A 68 0.69 10.95 -9.13
CA LEU A 68 1.63 11.37 -10.17
C LEU A 68 1.35 12.81 -10.67
N GLY A 69 0.12 13.29 -10.50
CA GLY A 69 -0.26 14.70 -10.68
C GLY A 69 0.24 15.64 -9.57
N GLY A 70 0.94 15.13 -8.55
CA GLY A 70 1.58 15.93 -7.50
C GLY A 70 0.82 15.98 -6.17
N ALA A 71 -0.18 15.12 -5.97
CA ALA A 71 -0.84 15.05 -4.67
C ALA A 71 0.13 14.61 -3.55
N THR A 72 0.07 15.32 -2.42
CA THR A 72 0.73 14.90 -1.19
C THR A 72 0.03 13.67 -0.61
N ASP A 73 0.67 13.03 0.36
CA ASP A 73 0.10 11.85 1.03
C ASP A 73 -1.22 12.17 1.74
N GLU A 74 -1.29 13.33 2.39
CA GLU A 74 -2.49 13.80 3.07
C GLU A 74 -3.61 14.12 2.07
N ALA A 75 -3.28 14.75 0.96
CA ALA A 75 -4.26 15.07 -0.09
C ALA A 75 -4.80 13.79 -0.75
N ALA A 76 -3.93 12.82 -1.04
CA ALA A 76 -4.32 11.50 -1.54
C ALA A 76 -5.19 10.75 -0.53
N MET A 77 -4.86 10.81 0.76
CA MET A 77 -5.67 10.19 1.82
C MET A 77 -7.07 10.82 1.91
N VAL A 78 -7.15 12.16 1.96
CA VAL A 78 -8.43 12.88 1.97
C VAL A 78 -9.26 12.52 0.74
N TRP A 79 -8.63 12.46 -0.43
CA TRP A 79 -9.30 12.04 -1.66
C TRP A 79 -9.86 10.62 -1.55
N CYS A 80 -9.07 9.65 -1.08
CA CYS A 80 -9.51 8.27 -0.89
C CYS A 80 -10.72 8.16 0.03
N LEU A 81 -10.70 8.87 1.16
CA LEU A 81 -11.81 8.91 2.12
C LEU A 81 -13.05 9.63 1.58
N SER A 82 -12.90 10.46 0.54
CA SER A 82 -14.01 11.18 -0.11
C SER A 82 -14.64 10.40 -1.27
N GLN A 83 -13.83 9.73 -2.09
CA GLN A 83 -14.29 9.02 -3.30
C GLN A 83 -14.58 7.55 -3.05
N GLY A 84 -13.92 6.95 -2.06
CA GLY A 84 -14.10 5.56 -1.68
C GLY A 84 -14.97 5.43 -0.43
N ARG A 85 -14.43 4.82 0.61
CA ARG A 85 -15.09 4.67 1.92
C ARG A 85 -14.27 5.27 3.04
N GLN A 86 -14.93 5.48 4.18
CA GLN A 86 -14.30 5.90 5.43
C GLN A 86 -14.29 4.73 6.41
N PRO A 87 -13.16 4.02 6.56
CA PRO A 87 -13.09 2.92 7.49
C PRO A 87 -13.24 3.41 8.94
N THR A 88 -13.92 2.63 9.77
CA THR A 88 -14.02 2.95 11.21
C THR A 88 -12.68 2.75 11.91
N ALA A 89 -12.54 3.27 13.13
CA ALA A 89 -11.34 3.05 13.94
C ALA A 89 -11.04 1.56 14.15
N GLU A 90 -12.07 0.74 14.34
CA GLU A 90 -11.93 -0.72 14.47
C GLU A 90 -11.45 -1.37 13.17
N GLU A 91 -12.01 -0.97 12.02
CA GLU A 91 -11.59 -1.50 10.72
C GLU A 91 -10.13 -1.13 10.40
N ILE A 92 -9.71 0.09 10.75
CA ILE A 92 -8.30 0.53 10.62
C ILE A 92 -7.40 -0.30 11.54
N GLN A 93 -7.82 -0.55 12.79
CA GLN A 93 -7.06 -1.40 13.71
C GLN A 93 -6.90 -2.82 13.17
N ILE A 94 -7.96 -3.42 12.65
CA ILE A 94 -7.94 -4.77 12.05
C ILE A 94 -7.02 -4.79 10.82
N TRP A 95 -7.15 -3.80 9.93
CA TRP A 95 -6.27 -3.65 8.77
C TRP A 95 -4.80 -3.57 9.16
N ASN A 96 -4.47 -2.68 10.10
CA ASN A 96 -3.11 -2.48 10.56
C ASN A 96 -2.53 -3.76 11.18
N ALA A 97 -3.32 -4.45 12.02
CA ALA A 97 -2.92 -5.71 12.63
C ALA A 97 -2.71 -6.82 11.59
N PHE A 98 -3.54 -6.87 10.55
CA PHE A 98 -3.40 -7.82 9.45
C PHE A 98 -2.11 -7.58 8.66
N ILE A 99 -1.85 -6.34 8.25
CA ILE A 99 -0.67 -6.01 7.43
C ILE A 99 0.64 -6.24 8.19
N VAL A 100 0.74 -5.76 9.44
CA VAL A 100 1.97 -5.89 10.24
C VAL A 100 2.32 -7.34 10.56
N LYS A 101 1.33 -8.23 10.62
CA LYS A 101 1.52 -9.66 10.91
C LYS A 101 1.51 -10.54 9.67
N ARG A 102 1.35 -9.98 8.47
CA ARG A 102 1.30 -10.78 7.24
C ARG A 102 2.60 -11.56 7.07
N GLY A 103 2.49 -12.86 6.79
CA GLY A 103 3.63 -13.78 6.71
C GLY A 103 3.98 -14.46 8.04
N TRP A 104 3.28 -14.15 9.13
CA TRP A 104 3.42 -14.85 10.41
C TRP A 104 2.26 -15.80 10.66
N ARG A 105 2.51 -17.11 10.50
CA ARG A 105 1.52 -18.18 10.70
C ARG A 105 0.24 -18.00 9.88
N ASP A 106 0.38 -17.45 8.69
CA ASP A 106 -0.67 -17.29 7.70
C ASP A 106 -0.25 -17.85 6.32
N GLU A 107 -1.13 -17.77 5.34
CA GLU A 107 -0.89 -18.23 3.96
C GLU A 107 0.31 -17.57 3.28
N ALA A 108 0.72 -16.36 3.70
CA ALA A 108 1.90 -15.70 3.16
C ALA A 108 3.21 -16.26 3.70
N SER A 109 3.17 -17.05 4.79
CA SER A 109 4.38 -17.59 5.44
C SER A 109 5.21 -18.47 4.51
N GLN A 110 4.55 -19.23 3.62
CA GLN A 110 5.23 -20.11 2.67
C GLN A 110 6.04 -19.31 1.63
N TYR A 111 5.45 -18.25 1.08
CA TYR A 111 6.13 -17.36 0.13
C TYR A 111 7.30 -16.62 0.81
N LEU A 112 7.11 -16.14 2.04
CA LEU A 112 8.16 -15.46 2.80
C LEU A 112 9.32 -16.38 3.18
N GLN A 113 9.09 -17.71 3.27
CA GLN A 113 10.15 -18.68 3.47
C GLN A 113 10.93 -18.91 2.18
N ALA A 114 10.25 -19.01 1.04
CA ALA A 114 10.90 -19.14 -0.28
C ALA A 114 11.76 -17.92 -0.64
N ASP A 115 11.32 -16.69 -0.30
CA ASP A 115 12.08 -15.45 -0.55
C ASP A 115 13.38 -15.33 0.28
N LYS A 116 13.59 -16.19 1.27
CA LYS A 116 14.80 -16.22 2.12
C LYS A 116 15.87 -17.19 1.61
N GLU A 117 15.52 -18.09 0.70
CA GLU A 117 16.41 -19.09 0.10
C GLU A 117 17.06 -18.57 -1.18
#